data_AF-A0A968I852-F1
#
_entry.id   AF-A0A968I852-F1
#
_cell.length_a   1.000
_cell.length_b   1.000
_cell.length_c   1.000
_cell.angle_alpha   90.00
_cell.angle_beta   90.00
_cell.angle_gamma   90.00
#
_symmetry.space_group_name_H-M   'P 1'
#
loop_
_entity.id
_entity.type
_entity.pdbx_description
1 polymer ?
#
loop_
_entity_poly.entity_id
_entity_poly.type
_entity_poly.pdbx_seq_one_letter_code
_entity_poly.pdbx_strand_id
1 'polypeptide(L)'
;MCWVFSFTGLAQDAVADKTRAVGGTLKCPVCNGLPLTESPSEFARSMLEEVRAQVRAGKSEAEIQAFFVSRYGPSVLLEPPFSGVTLLVWLLPLAAVGLGGWGLYGYLRRASRAQPDEAVDPALLERVRHIREGQS
;
A
#
# COMPACT_ATOMS: atom_id res chain seq x y z
N MET A 1 -9.32 -0.27 -55.46
CA MET A 1 -8.15 -0.30 -54.53
C MET A 1 -8.34 0.57 -53.27
N CYS A 2 -9.57 0.91 -52.84
CA CYS A 2 -9.79 1.74 -51.63
C CYS A 2 -9.90 0.96 -50.30
N TRP A 3 -10.08 -0.38 -50.33
CA TRP A 3 -10.36 -1.16 -49.12
C TRP A 3 -9.16 -1.37 -48.19
N VAL A 4 -7.93 -1.33 -48.72
CA VAL A 4 -6.70 -1.55 -47.91
C VAL A 4 -6.39 -0.33 -47.02
N PHE A 5 -6.74 0.88 -47.44
CA PHE A 5 -6.52 2.10 -46.65
C PHE A 5 -7.45 2.20 -45.44
N SER A 6 -8.73 1.82 -45.59
CA SER A 6 -9.68 1.85 -44.46
C SER A 6 -9.35 0.84 -43.36
N PHE A 7 -8.81 -0.34 -43.72
CA PHE A 7 -8.40 -1.34 -42.72
C PHE A 7 -7.13 -0.93 -41.96
N THR A 8 -6.21 -0.24 -42.64
CA THR A 8 -4.95 0.23 -42.03
C THR A 8 -5.20 1.39 -41.06
N GLY A 9 -6.15 2.29 -41.37
CA GLY A 9 -6.54 3.39 -40.48
C GLY A 9 -7.05 2.89 -39.11
N LEU A 10 -7.97 1.92 -39.11
CA LEU A 10 -8.51 1.33 -37.86
C LEU A 10 -7.44 0.69 -36.98
N ALA A 11 -6.44 0.03 -37.59
CA ALA A 11 -5.33 -0.55 -36.86
C ALA A 11 -4.40 0.52 -36.26
N GLN A 12 -4.18 1.64 -36.97
CA GLN A 12 -3.38 2.76 -36.45
C GLN A 12 -4.08 3.50 -35.31
N ASP A 13 -5.40 3.67 -35.40
CA ASP A 13 -6.21 4.30 -34.36
C ASP A 13 -6.22 3.45 -33.08
N ALA A 14 -6.39 2.12 -33.21
CA ALA A 14 -6.33 1.18 -32.08
C ALA A 14 -4.97 1.19 -31.36
N VAL A 15 -3.86 1.31 -32.12
CA VAL A 15 -2.52 1.44 -31.54
C VAL A 15 -2.35 2.78 -30.81
N ALA A 16 -2.87 3.87 -31.37
CA ALA A 16 -2.78 5.20 -30.76
C ALA A 16 -3.58 5.28 -29.45
N ASP A 17 -4.80 4.73 -29.41
CA ASP A 17 -5.63 4.68 -28.21
C ASP A 17 -5.00 3.83 -27.11
N LYS A 18 -4.47 2.64 -27.47
CA LYS A 18 -3.80 1.77 -26.50
C LYS A 18 -2.51 2.38 -25.96
N THR A 19 -1.76 3.09 -26.81
CA THR A 19 -0.57 3.85 -26.37
C THR A 19 -0.95 4.95 -25.37
N ARG A 20 -2.08 5.65 -25.56
CA ARG A 20 -2.57 6.64 -24.59
C ARG A 20 -3.02 5.99 -23.28
N ALA A 21 -3.72 4.86 -23.33
CA ALA A 21 -4.17 4.13 -22.14
C ALA A 21 -2.97 3.69 -21.27
N VAL A 22 -1.95 3.11 -21.90
CA VAL A 22 -0.71 2.70 -21.21
C VAL A 22 0.10 3.92 -20.76
N GLY A 23 0.20 4.97 -21.59
CA GLY A 23 0.92 6.20 -21.23
C GLY A 23 0.31 6.96 -20.05
N GLY A 24 -1.01 6.85 -19.85
CA GLY A 24 -1.72 7.45 -18.72
C GLY A 24 -1.48 6.74 -17.37
N THR A 25 -1.11 5.46 -17.40
CA THR A 25 -0.80 4.66 -16.19
C THR A 25 0.67 4.74 -15.78
N LEU A 26 1.51 5.37 -16.61
CA LEU A 26 2.94 5.53 -16.37
C LEU A 26 3.25 6.99 -15.97
N LYS A 27 3.91 7.14 -14.83
CA LYS A 27 4.36 8.42 -14.25
C LYS A 27 5.74 8.74 -14.78
N CYS A 28 5.99 9.99 -15.17
CA CYS A 28 7.35 10.40 -15.49
C CYS A 28 8.18 10.53 -14.20
N PRO A 29 9.26 9.74 -14.02
CA PRO A 29 10.09 9.78 -12.82
C PRO A 29 10.86 11.09 -12.66
N VAL A 30 11.01 11.85 -13.76
CA VAL A 30 11.84 13.05 -13.84
C VAL A 30 11.03 14.35 -13.80
N CYS A 31 9.70 14.29 -14.01
CA CYS A 31 8.88 15.48 -14.28
C CYS A 31 7.86 15.78 -13.19
N ASN A 32 8.24 15.66 -11.91
CA ASN A 32 7.39 16.00 -10.77
C ASN A 32 6.06 15.23 -10.70
N GLY A 33 6.00 14.08 -11.36
CA GLY A 33 4.92 13.14 -11.15
C GLY A 33 3.65 13.34 -11.95
N LEU A 34 3.72 14.08 -13.06
CA LEU A 34 2.67 14.08 -14.07
C LEU A 34 2.74 12.81 -14.94
N PRO A 35 1.60 12.35 -15.50
CA PRO A 35 1.56 11.25 -16.46
C PRO A 35 2.37 11.59 -17.72
N LEU A 36 2.94 10.56 -18.36
CA LEU A 36 3.78 10.71 -19.55
C LEU A 36 3.06 11.45 -20.70
N THR A 37 1.73 11.35 -20.77
CA THR A 37 0.91 12.03 -21.80
C THR A 37 0.82 13.54 -21.62
N GLU A 38 0.97 14.05 -20.39
CA GLU A 38 0.80 15.47 -20.04
C GLU A 38 2.14 16.18 -19.82
N SER A 39 3.26 15.45 -19.74
CA SER A 39 4.57 16.05 -19.50
C SER A 39 5.28 16.44 -20.79
N PRO A 40 5.61 17.73 -21.02
CA PRO A 40 6.28 18.19 -22.23
C PRO A 40 7.81 17.92 -22.24
N SER A 41 8.31 17.02 -21.39
CA SER A 41 9.74 16.72 -21.34
C SER A 41 10.19 15.87 -22.53
N GLU A 42 11.43 16.09 -22.98
CA GLU A 42 12.07 15.26 -24.00
C GLU A 42 12.11 13.78 -23.59
N PHE A 43 12.31 13.53 -22.29
CA PHE A 43 12.29 12.20 -21.70
C PHE A 43 10.94 11.51 -21.85
N ALA A 44 9.82 12.21 -21.57
CA ALA A 44 8.48 11.64 -21.71
C ALA A 44 8.15 11.27 -23.17
N ARG A 45 8.60 12.07 -24.14
CA ARG A 45 8.42 11.78 -25.57
C ARG A 45 9.18 10.53 -26.01
N SER A 46 10.45 10.40 -25.60
CA SER A 46 11.26 9.22 -25.91
C SER A 46 10.66 7.93 -25.34
N MET A 47 10.11 7.99 -24.12
CA MET A 47 9.40 6.86 -23.51
C MET A 47 8.10 6.53 -24.22
N LEU A 48 7.31 7.53 -24.63
CA LEU A 48 6.08 7.34 -25.39
C LEU A 48 6.33 6.67 -26.75
N GLU A 49 7.44 7.01 -27.41
CA GLU A 49 7.86 6.34 -28.65
C GLU A 49 8.21 4.87 -28.41
N GLU A 50 8.92 4.57 -27.32
CA GLU A 50 9.24 3.21 -26.91
C GLU A 50 7.98 2.40 -26.56
N VAL A 51 7.03 2.99 -25.81
CA VAL A 51 5.73 2.36 -25.53
C VAL A 51 4.99 2.08 -26.84
N ARG A 52 4.95 3.04 -27.78
CA ARG A 52 4.30 2.86 -29.08
C ARG A 52 4.99 1.75 -29.91
N ALA A 53 6.31 1.60 -29.82
CA ALA A 53 7.04 0.51 -30.47
C ALA A 53 6.63 -0.85 -29.88
N GLN A 54 6.51 -0.94 -28.55
CA GLN A 54 6.10 -2.18 -27.89
C GLN A 54 4.63 -2.55 -28.09
N VAL A 55 3.73 -1.55 -28.16
CA VAL A 55 2.32 -1.77 -28.53
C VAL A 55 2.20 -2.26 -29.97
N ARG A 56 2.98 -1.69 -30.91
CA ARG A 56 3.04 -2.19 -32.30
C ARG A 56 3.62 -3.60 -32.40
N ALA A 57 4.54 -3.96 -31.49
CA ALA A 57 5.07 -5.32 -31.39
C ALA A 57 4.05 -6.33 -30.80
N GLY A 58 2.84 -5.89 -30.43
CA GLY A 58 1.78 -6.75 -29.93
C GLY A 58 1.94 -7.18 -28.47
N LYS A 59 2.84 -6.54 -27.71
CA LYS A 59 3.05 -6.86 -26.29
C LYS A 59 1.83 -6.48 -25.45
N SER A 60 1.62 -7.23 -24.36
CA SER A 60 0.56 -6.95 -23.40
C SER A 60 0.92 -5.77 -22.49
N GLU A 61 -0.07 -5.09 -21.93
CA GLU A 61 0.17 -3.92 -21.06
C GLU A 61 1.02 -4.29 -19.83
N ALA A 62 0.76 -5.46 -19.23
CA ALA A 62 1.53 -5.97 -18.09
C ALA A 62 3.01 -6.22 -18.44
N GLU A 63 3.28 -6.70 -19.66
CA GLU A 63 4.64 -6.97 -20.13
C GLU A 63 5.41 -5.67 -20.44
N ILE A 64 4.70 -4.68 -21.01
CA ILE A 64 5.24 -3.33 -21.22
C ILE A 64 5.56 -2.70 -19.86
N GLN A 65 4.63 -2.75 -18.90
CA GLN A 65 4.86 -2.24 -17.55
C GLN A 65 6.04 -2.94 -16.86
N ALA A 66 6.12 -4.27 -16.93
CA ALA A 66 7.23 -5.04 -16.35
C ALA A 66 8.58 -4.66 -16.96
N PHE A 67 8.64 -4.41 -18.28
CA PHE A 67 9.83 -3.92 -18.96
C PHE A 67 10.28 -2.56 -18.40
N PHE A 68 9.35 -1.60 -18.26
CA PHE A 68 9.66 -0.28 -17.72
C PHE A 68 10.02 -0.32 -16.23
N VAL A 69 9.38 -1.17 -15.43
CA VAL A 69 9.74 -1.39 -14.02
C VAL A 69 11.14 -1.97 -13.87
N SER A 70 11.52 -2.93 -14.73
CA SER A 70 12.84 -3.56 -14.66
C SER A 70 13.99 -2.58 -14.94
N ARG A 71 13.73 -1.53 -15.71
CA ARG A 71 14.74 -0.55 -16.16
C ARG A 71 14.74 0.76 -15.37
N TYR A 72 13.58 1.22 -14.92
CA TYR A 72 13.40 2.51 -14.25
C TYR A 72 12.88 2.42 -12.81
N GLY A 73 12.58 1.20 -12.34
CA GLY A 73 12.13 0.94 -10.98
C GLY A 73 10.60 0.98 -10.80
N PRO A 74 10.11 0.58 -9.62
CA PRO A 74 8.67 0.47 -9.33
C PRO A 74 7.95 1.82 -9.23
N SER A 75 8.68 2.93 -9.10
CA SER A 75 8.13 4.29 -8.97
C SER A 75 7.60 4.89 -10.29
N VAL A 76 7.71 4.16 -11.40
CA VAL A 76 7.25 4.59 -12.73
C VAL A 76 5.78 4.21 -13.00
N LEU A 77 5.23 3.23 -12.27
CA LEU A 77 3.80 2.95 -12.33
C LEU A 77 3.03 3.90 -11.41
N LEU A 78 1.89 4.41 -11.88
CA LEU A 78 0.95 5.16 -11.04
C LEU A 78 0.41 4.29 -9.90
N GLU A 79 0.22 2.99 -10.14
CA GLU A 79 -0.15 2.00 -9.14
C GLU A 79 1.04 1.11 -8.80
N PRO A 80 1.60 1.21 -7.58
CA PRO A 80 2.66 0.31 -7.18
C PRO A 80 2.10 -1.12 -7.20
N PRO A 81 2.72 -2.06 -7.92
CA PRO A 81 2.25 -3.44 -7.96
C PRO A 81 2.25 -3.98 -6.53
N PHE A 82 1.10 -4.47 -6.06
CA PHE A 82 0.89 -5.11 -4.77
C PHE A 82 1.62 -6.47 -4.68
N SER A 83 2.90 -6.56 -5.05
CA SER A 83 3.59 -7.85 -5.26
C SER A 83 4.44 -8.34 -4.09
N GLY A 84 4.40 -7.69 -2.92
CA GLY A 84 4.90 -8.31 -1.68
C GLY A 84 5.46 -7.34 -0.63
N VAL A 85 6.19 -6.30 -1.06
CA VAL A 85 6.75 -5.30 -0.12
C VAL A 85 5.64 -4.51 0.56
N THR A 86 4.60 -4.12 -0.17
CA THR A 86 3.41 -3.48 0.39
C THR A 86 2.81 -4.36 1.50
N LEU A 87 2.62 -5.66 1.25
CA LEU A 87 2.03 -6.55 2.23
C LEU A 87 2.90 -6.68 3.50
N LEU A 88 4.24 -6.71 3.35
CA LEU A 88 5.17 -6.73 4.47
C LEU A 88 5.15 -5.44 5.29
N VAL A 89 5.09 -4.28 4.61
CA VAL A 89 4.97 -2.96 5.22
C VAL A 89 3.63 -2.79 5.95
N TRP A 90 2.56 -3.44 5.50
CA TRP A 90 1.27 -3.48 6.20
C TRP A 90 1.24 -4.51 7.34
N LEU A 91 1.92 -5.66 7.20
CA LEU A 91 2.00 -6.66 8.26
C LEU A 91 2.81 -6.17 9.46
N LEU A 92 3.86 -5.37 9.23
CA LEU A 92 4.72 -4.83 10.29
C LEU A 92 3.96 -4.02 11.37
N PRO A 93 3.13 -3.00 11.05
CA PRO A 93 2.36 -2.25 12.04
C PRO A 93 1.29 -3.10 12.72
N LEU A 94 0.61 -4.00 11.97
CA LEU A 94 -0.36 -4.93 12.55
C LEU A 94 0.30 -5.89 13.56
N ALA A 95 1.48 -6.43 13.23
CA ALA A 95 2.26 -7.29 14.12
C ALA A 95 2.77 -6.51 15.35
N ALA A 96 3.23 -5.27 15.18
CA ALA A 96 3.69 -4.43 16.27
C ALA A 96 2.56 -4.16 17.29
N VAL A 97 1.35 -3.82 16.81
CA VAL A 97 0.18 -3.62 17.67
C VAL A 97 -0.25 -4.92 18.33
N GLY A 98 -0.25 -6.04 17.59
CA GLY A 98 -0.61 -7.35 18.14
C GLY A 98 0.33 -7.82 19.26
N LEU A 99 1.65 -7.73 19.02
CA LEU A 99 2.67 -8.11 19.99
C LEU A 99 2.70 -7.16 21.19
N GLY A 100 2.58 -5.85 20.94
CA GLY A 100 2.50 -4.84 22.00
C GLY A 100 1.28 -5.02 22.89
N GLY A 101 0.10 -5.22 22.29
CA GLY A 101 -1.15 -5.47 23.00
C GLY A 101 -1.13 -6.78 23.80
N TRP A 102 -0.59 -7.86 23.23
CA TRP A 102 -0.41 -9.13 23.95
C TRP A 102 0.54 -8.96 25.14
N GLY A 103 1.68 -8.31 24.95
CA GLY A 103 2.66 -8.05 26.01
C GLY A 103 2.06 -7.23 27.15
N LEU A 104 1.36 -6.14 26.82
CA LEU A 104 0.67 -5.30 27.79
C LEU A 104 -0.42 -6.07 28.54
N TYR A 105 -1.23 -6.87 27.83
CA TYR A 105 -2.25 -7.72 28.45
C TYR A 105 -1.65 -8.73 29.44
N GLY A 106 -0.55 -9.39 29.05
CA GLY A 106 0.18 -10.32 29.92
C GLY A 106 0.78 -9.63 31.15
N TYR A 107 1.35 -8.43 30.97
CA TYR A 107 1.89 -7.62 32.06
C TYR A 107 0.79 -7.20 33.05
N LEU A 108 -0.32 -6.66 32.55
CA LEU A 108 -1.46 -6.25 33.37
C LEU A 108 -2.10 -7.44 34.10
N ARG A 109 -2.23 -8.60 33.44
CA ARG A 109 -2.71 -9.83 34.10
C ARG A 109 -1.77 -10.35 35.17
N ARG A 110 -0.46 -10.21 34.97
CA ARG A 110 0.52 -10.62 35.98
C ARG A 110 0.52 -9.66 37.16
N ALA A 111 0.37 -8.35 36.90
CA ALA A 111 0.24 -7.33 37.93
C ALA A 111 -1.06 -7.48 38.73
N SER A 112 -2.18 -7.82 38.09
CA SER A 112 -3.44 -8.06 38.80
C SER A 112 -3.46 -9.37 39.58
N ARG A 113 -2.76 -10.41 39.11
CA ARG A 113 -2.54 -11.64 39.90
C ARG A 113 -1.55 -11.47 41.05
N ALA A 114 -0.71 -10.44 41.02
CA ALA A 114 0.20 -10.08 42.10
C ALA A 114 -0.48 -9.26 43.21
N GLN A 115 -1.77 -8.93 43.06
CA GLN A 115 -2.66 -8.66 44.19
C GLN A 115 -3.53 -9.90 44.42
N PRO A 116 -2.98 -10.99 45.00
CA PRO A 116 -3.83 -11.81 45.83
C PRO A 116 -4.32 -10.88 46.93
N ASP A 117 -5.61 -10.57 46.88
CA ASP A 117 -6.45 -10.34 48.05
C ASP A 117 -5.59 -10.14 49.30
N GLU A 118 -5.26 -8.87 49.59
CA GLU A 118 -4.98 -8.47 50.97
C GLU A 118 -6.28 -8.77 51.69
N ALA A 119 -6.46 -10.06 52.01
CA ALA A 119 -7.61 -10.62 52.67
C ALA A 119 -7.78 -9.73 53.87
N VAL A 120 -8.83 -8.89 53.79
CA VAL A 120 -8.98 -7.69 54.61
C VAL A 120 -8.51 -8.02 56.01
N ASP A 121 -7.39 -7.40 56.42
CA ASP A 121 -6.70 -7.80 57.65
C ASP A 121 -7.76 -7.92 58.76
N PRO A 122 -7.93 -9.11 59.36
CA PRO A 122 -8.97 -9.31 60.36
C PRO A 122 -8.86 -8.28 61.50
N ALA A 123 -7.65 -7.76 61.76
CA ALA A 123 -7.44 -6.67 62.72
C ALA A 123 -8.05 -5.32 62.28
N LEU A 124 -8.11 -5.05 60.97
CA LEU A 124 -8.75 -3.84 60.43
C LEU A 124 -10.29 -3.96 60.50
N LEU A 125 -10.84 -5.14 60.19
CA LEU A 125 -12.29 -5.38 60.30
C LEU A 125 -12.79 -5.27 61.74
N GLU A 126 -11.99 -5.73 62.70
CA GLU A 126 -12.34 -5.62 64.12
C GLU A 126 -12.35 -4.16 64.60
N ARG A 127 -11.37 -3.34 64.15
CA ARG A 127 -11.35 -1.89 64.45
C ARG A 127 -12.55 -1.16 63.88
N VAL A 128 -12.96 -1.47 62.65
CA VAL A 128 -14.13 -0.84 62.01
C VAL A 128 -15.43 -1.21 62.76
N ARG A 129 -15.56 -2.46 63.25
CA ARG A 129 -16.72 -2.87 64.06
C ARG A 129 -16.78 -2.14 65.40
N HIS A 130 -15.66 -2.03 66.10
CA HIS A 130 -15.61 -1.35 67.40
C HIS A 130 -16.01 0.14 67.28
N ILE A 131 -15.62 0.82 66.20
CA ILE A 131 -16.02 2.22 65.97
C ILE A 131 -17.53 2.32 65.72
N ARG A 132 -18.11 1.36 64.98
CA ARG A 132 -19.54 1.35 64.66
C ARG A 132 -20.42 1.10 65.90
N GLU A 133 -20.00 0.21 66.79
CA GLU A 133 -20.74 -0.10 68.02
C GLU A 133 -20.64 1.00 69.08
N GLY A 134 -19.56 1.79 69.08
CA GLY A 134 -19.41 2.94 69.98
C GLY A 134 -20.21 4.20 69.58
N GLN A 135 -20.89 4.19 68.43
CA GLN A 135 -21.66 5.33 67.92
C GLN A 135 -23.20 5.14 68.00
N SER A 136 -23.67 4.03 68.54
CA SER A 136 -25.09 3.73 68.81
C SER A 136 -25.37 3.71 70.30
#